data_AF-A0AAP0BSN7-F1
#
_entry.id   AF-A0AAP0BSN7-F1
#
_cell.length_a   1.000
_cell.length_b   1.000
_cell.length_c   1.000
_cell.angle_alpha   90.00
_cell.angle_beta   90.00
_cell.angle_gamma   90.00
#
_symmetry.space_group_name_H-M   'P 1'
#
loop_
_entity.id
_entity.type
_entity.pdbx_description
1 polymer ?
#
loop_
_entity_poly.entity_id
_entity_poly.type
_entity_poly.pdbx_seq_one_letter_code
_entity_poly.pdbx_strand_id
1 'polypeptide(L)'
;MFMRAYEHMLNPIKSHKEWPLANLNPIVPWCNIDKKPGRPSKHARRKEKDELKEKKYGVNRHGMKYACSNCGMRGHTKKSCIEAPNSQDATTSTRSKQPVRKKS
;
A
#
# COMPACT_ATOMS: atom_id res chain seq x y z
N MET A 1 51.57 -33.67 -31.96
CA MET A 1 50.68 -33.10 -30.92
C MET A 1 49.81 -31.94 -31.41
N PHE A 2 50.10 -31.30 -32.54
CA PHE A 2 49.30 -30.19 -33.08
C PHE A 2 47.97 -30.61 -33.74
N MET A 3 47.98 -31.61 -34.62
CA MET A 3 46.79 -32.01 -35.40
C MET A 3 45.65 -32.60 -34.56
N ARG A 4 45.97 -33.25 -33.42
CA ARG A 4 44.97 -33.80 -32.48
C ARG A 4 44.10 -32.72 -31.82
N ALA A 5 44.60 -31.50 -31.69
CA ALA A 5 43.84 -30.40 -31.10
C ALA A 5 42.69 -29.91 -32.01
N TYR A 6 42.78 -30.18 -33.31
CA TYR A 6 41.81 -29.77 -34.33
C TYR A 6 41.03 -30.96 -34.90
N GLU A 7 41.18 -32.15 -34.32
CA GLU A 7 40.47 -33.36 -34.76
C GLU A 7 38.95 -33.21 -34.65
N HIS A 8 38.48 -32.33 -33.75
CA HIS A 8 37.06 -32.02 -33.55
C HIS A 8 36.76 -30.55 -33.83
N MET A 9 37.15 -30.04 -35.00
CA MET A 9 36.75 -28.69 -35.41
C MET A 9 35.24 -28.60 -35.61
N LEU A 10 34.58 -27.77 -34.81
CA LEU A 10 33.20 -27.38 -35.05
C LEU A 10 33.18 -26.43 -36.24
N ASN A 11 32.56 -26.86 -37.33
CA ASN A 11 32.31 -25.96 -38.45
C ASN A 11 31.38 -24.84 -37.98
N PRO A 12 31.63 -23.59 -38.43
CA PRO A 12 30.74 -22.49 -38.11
C PRO A 12 29.33 -22.81 -38.63
N ILE A 13 28.35 -22.65 -37.75
CA ILE A 13 26.95 -22.78 -38.14
C ILE A 13 26.57 -21.52 -38.92
N LYS A 14 25.88 -21.72 -40.04
CA LYS A 14 25.30 -20.66 -40.87
C LYS A 14 24.46 -19.69 -40.04
N SER A 15 24.38 -18.43 -40.48
CA SER A 15 23.59 -17.41 -39.77
C SER A 15 22.12 -17.81 -39.71
N HIS A 16 21.40 -17.38 -38.66
CA HIS A 16 19.96 -17.65 -38.50
C HIS A 16 19.13 -17.29 -39.74
N LYS A 17 19.58 -16.31 -40.54
CA LYS A 17 18.93 -15.90 -41.79
C LYS A 17 18.95 -16.97 -42.89
N GLU A 18 19.92 -17.88 -42.84
CA GLU A 18 20.14 -18.93 -43.85
C GLU A 18 19.53 -20.27 -43.42
N TRP A 19 18.84 -20.30 -42.28
CA TRP A 19 18.15 -21.49 -41.82
C TRP A 19 16.84 -21.64 -42.59
N PRO A 20 16.45 -22.87 -42.98
CA PRO A 20 15.17 -23.09 -43.62
C PRO A 20 14.06 -22.66 -42.68
N LEU A 21 13.14 -21.83 -43.17
CA LEU A 21 11.92 -21.49 -42.44
C LEU A 21 11.10 -22.76 -42.32
N ALA A 22 10.95 -23.26 -41.09
CA ALA A 22 10.15 -24.43 -40.86
C ALA A 22 8.66 -24.05 -41.03
N ASN A 23 7.96 -24.70 -41.97
CA ASN A 23 6.48 -24.61 -42.10
C ASN A 23 5.79 -25.41 -40.98
N LEU A 24 6.31 -25.31 -39.76
CA LEU A 24 5.76 -25.98 -38.59
C LEU A 24 4.68 -25.10 -37.98
N ASN A 25 3.68 -25.74 -37.38
CA ASN A 25 2.70 -25.01 -36.60
C ASN A 25 3.40 -24.19 -35.52
N PRO A 26 2.96 -22.95 -35.28
CA PRO A 26 3.52 -22.12 -34.22
C PRO A 26 3.39 -22.87 -32.89
N ILE A 27 4.45 -22.83 -32.08
CA ILE A 27 4.43 -23.39 -30.73
C ILE A 27 3.40 -22.58 -29.94
N VAL A 28 2.21 -23.14 -29.78
CA VAL A 28 1.20 -22.58 -28.89
C VAL A 28 1.66 -22.83 -27.45
N PRO A 29 1.82 -21.78 -26.62
CA PRO A 29 2.05 -22.01 -25.21
C PRO A 29 0.89 -22.83 -24.66
N TRP A 30 1.18 -23.73 -23.72
CA TRP A 30 0.16 -24.55 -23.07
C TRP A 30 -0.87 -23.58 -22.50
N CYS A 31 -2.09 -23.63 -23.05
CA CYS A 31 -3.09 -22.56 -22.91
C CYS A 31 -3.61 -22.35 -21.47
N ASN A 32 -3.14 -23.17 -20.54
CA ASN A 32 -3.51 -23.12 -19.14
C ASN A 32 -2.36 -22.51 -18.33
N ILE A 33 -2.11 -21.21 -18.56
CA ILE A 33 -1.45 -20.41 -17.53
C ILE A 33 -2.53 -20.16 -16.48
N ASP A 34 -2.70 -21.12 -15.56
CA ASP A 34 -3.57 -20.92 -14.41
C ASP A 34 -3.13 -19.63 -13.71
N LYS A 35 -4.02 -18.62 -13.72
CA LYS A 35 -3.78 -17.36 -13.03
C LYS A 35 -3.64 -17.70 -11.55
N LYS A 36 -2.39 -17.81 -11.09
CA LYS A 36 -2.09 -18.02 -9.69
C LYS A 36 -2.84 -16.94 -8.90
N PRO A 37 -3.60 -17.29 -7.85
CA PRO A 37 -4.26 -16.30 -7.02
C PRO A 37 -3.19 -15.33 -6.53
N GLY A 38 -3.38 -14.05 -6.86
CA GLY A 38 -2.44 -13.00 -6.49
C GLY A 38 -2.33 -12.87 -4.97
N ARG A 39 -1.41 -12.02 -4.52
CA ARG A 39 -1.24 -11.72 -3.10
C ARG A 39 -2.60 -11.34 -2.47
N PRO A 40 -3.04 -12.01 -1.38
CA PRO A 40 -4.25 -11.63 -0.67
C PRO A 40 -4.18 -10.16 -0.28
N SER A 41 -5.24 -9.41 -0.55
CA SER A 41 -5.28 -7.98 -0.20
C SER A 41 -5.21 -7.82 1.32
N LYS A 42 -4.77 -6.66 1.80
CA LYS A 42 -4.75 -6.32 3.24
C LYS A 42 -6.14 -6.44 3.91
N HIS A 43 -7.20 -6.51 3.11
CA HIS A 43 -8.60 -6.59 3.55
C HIS A 43 -9.17 -8.02 3.44
N ALA A 44 -8.39 -8.98 2.92
CA ALA A 44 -8.78 -10.38 2.85
C ALA A 44 -8.86 -11.04 4.24
N ARG A 45 -8.12 -10.51 5.23
CA ARG A 45 -8.20 -10.98 6.63
C ARG A 45 -9.44 -10.40 7.30
N ARG A 46 -10.29 -11.27 7.86
CA ARG A 46 -11.38 -10.85 8.76
C ARG A 46 -10.78 -10.34 10.06
N LYS A 47 -11.16 -9.13 10.47
CA LYS A 47 -10.73 -8.51 11.73
C LYS A 47 -11.62 -8.96 12.88
N GLU A 48 -11.04 -9.21 14.06
CA GLU A 48 -11.80 -9.45 15.28
C GLU A 48 -12.50 -8.18 15.79
N LYS A 49 -13.46 -8.33 16.72
CA LYS A 49 -14.32 -7.24 17.19
C LYS A 49 -13.55 -6.09 17.85
N ASP A 50 -12.46 -6.41 18.53
CA ASP A 50 -11.63 -5.42 19.24
C ASP A 50 -10.54 -4.79 18.36
N GLU A 51 -10.43 -5.20 17.10
CA GLU A 51 -9.44 -4.64 16.20
C GLU A 51 -9.85 -3.27 15.65
N LEU A 52 -8.94 -2.31 15.79
CA LEU A 52 -9.13 -0.97 15.26
C LEU A 52 -9.18 -0.99 13.72
N LYS A 53 -10.25 -0.38 13.17
CA LYS A 53 -10.29 -0.05 11.75
C LYS A 53 -9.20 0.97 11.46
N GLU A 54 -8.37 0.68 10.45
CA GLU A 54 -7.35 1.61 9.99
C GLU A 54 -8.06 2.82 9.37
N LYS A 55 -7.69 4.02 9.78
CA LYS A 55 -8.15 5.25 9.13
C LYS A 55 -7.28 5.50 7.91
N LYS A 56 -7.91 5.82 6.76
CA LYS A 56 -7.20 6.21 5.54
C LYS A 56 -6.38 7.50 5.72
N TYR A 57 -6.86 8.40 6.59
CA TYR A 57 -6.21 9.67 6.90
C TYR A 57 -6.29 9.95 8.41
N GLY A 58 -5.18 10.40 9.00
CA GLY A 58 -5.07 10.79 10.40
C GLY A 58 -4.94 9.63 11.39
N VAL A 59 -4.61 9.95 12.65
CA VAL A 59 -4.44 8.96 13.73
C VAL A 59 -5.77 8.50 14.31
N ASN A 60 -5.85 7.21 14.66
CA ASN A 60 -6.97 6.68 15.43
C ASN A 60 -6.82 7.13 16.90
N ARG A 61 -7.87 7.75 17.46
CA ARG A 61 -7.84 8.28 18.83
C ARG A 61 -8.55 7.37 19.84
N HIS A 62 -8.83 6.13 19.45
CA HIS A 62 -9.41 5.15 20.36
C HIS A 62 -8.43 4.84 21.50
N GLY A 63 -8.92 4.79 22.73
CA GLY A 63 -8.09 4.63 23.93
C GLY A 63 -7.35 5.89 24.41
N MET A 64 -7.37 7.00 23.67
CA MET A 64 -6.76 8.25 24.13
C MET A 64 -7.61 8.88 25.24
N LYS A 65 -7.06 8.97 26.45
CA LYS A 65 -7.69 9.68 27.57
C LYS A 65 -7.33 11.16 27.47
N TYR A 66 -8.30 12.00 27.14
CA TYR A 66 -8.13 13.45 27.14
C TYR A 66 -8.14 13.99 28.57
N ALA A 67 -7.46 15.10 28.79
CA ALA A 67 -7.60 15.92 29.98
C ALA A 67 -8.82 16.84 29.82
N CYS A 68 -9.59 17.00 30.89
CA CYS A 68 -10.70 17.94 30.93
C CYS A 68 -10.15 19.37 30.88
N SER A 69 -10.65 20.21 29.97
CA SER A 69 -10.25 21.63 29.92
C SER A 69 -10.70 22.43 31.15
N ASN A 70 -11.73 21.95 31.87
CA ASN A 70 -12.24 22.63 33.04
C ASN A 70 -11.37 22.42 34.29
N CYS A 71 -11.05 21.16 34.58
CA CYS A 71 -10.37 20.75 35.82
C CYS A 71 -8.99 20.11 35.61
N GLY A 72 -8.55 19.93 34.36
CA GLY A 72 -7.27 19.30 34.01
C GLY A 72 -7.20 17.78 34.21
N MET A 73 -8.19 17.17 34.87
CA MET A 73 -8.17 15.74 35.19
C MET A 73 -8.46 14.86 33.96
N ARG A 74 -7.79 13.70 33.87
CA ARG A 74 -7.96 12.74 32.76
C ARG A 74 -9.16 11.83 32.98
N GLY A 75 -9.81 11.43 31.90
CA GLY A 75 -10.85 10.39 31.93
C GLY A 75 -12.29 10.90 31.79
N HIS A 76 -12.49 12.22 31.70
CA HIS A 76 -13.79 12.81 31.40
C HIS A 76 -13.61 14.03 30.47
N THR A 77 -14.69 14.43 29.79
CA THR A 77 -14.68 15.61 28.91
C THR A 77 -15.29 16.80 29.67
N LYS A 78 -15.03 18.04 29.24
CA LYS A 78 -15.64 19.27 29.82
C LYS A 78 -17.16 19.14 30.03
N LYS A 79 -17.88 18.48 29.12
CA LYS A 79 -19.34 18.24 29.20
C LYS A 79 -19.77 17.33 30.36
N SER A 80 -18.90 16.41 30.78
CA SER A 80 -19.16 15.45 31.86
C SER A 80 -18.31 15.78 33.09
N CYS A 81 -17.85 17.02 33.20
CA CYS A 81 -17.11 17.50 34.37
C CYS A 81 -18.09 17.79 35.49
N ILE A 82 -17.75 17.35 36.71
CA ILE A 82 -18.56 17.57 37.91
C ILE A 82 -18.30 18.96 38.50
N GLU A 83 -17.11 19.51 38.26
CA GLU A 83 -16.70 20.83 38.74
C GLU A 83 -17.42 21.96 37.97
N ALA A 84 -17.65 23.08 38.65
CA ALA A 84 -18.27 24.26 38.06
C ALA A 84 -17.47 24.76 36.84
N PRO A 85 -18.13 25.29 35.79
CA PRO A 85 -17.45 25.76 34.61
C PRO A 85 -16.53 26.95 34.94
N ASN A 86 -15.23 26.79 34.71
CA ASN A 86 -14.26 27.84 34.81
C ASN A 86 -14.41 28.80 33.62
N SER A 87 -14.70 30.07 33.92
CA SER A 87 -15.01 31.12 32.95
C SER A 87 -13.82 31.58 32.08
N GLN A 88 -12.65 30.94 32.20
CA GLN A 88 -11.40 31.39 31.58
C GLN A 88 -11.19 30.91 30.12
N ASP A 89 -12.05 30.06 29.57
CA ASP A 89 -11.88 29.45 28.23
C ASP A 89 -12.63 30.16 27.08
N ALA A 90 -12.98 31.44 27.23
CA ALA A 90 -13.78 32.15 26.22
C ALA A 90 -12.98 32.70 25.02
N THR A 91 -11.70 32.36 24.88
CA THR A 91 -10.88 32.90 23.77
C THR A 91 -10.18 31.80 22.98
N THR A 92 -10.31 31.91 21.65
CA THR A 92 -9.60 31.20 20.58
C THR A 92 -10.16 29.84 20.12
N SER A 93 -11.04 29.90 19.11
CA SER A 93 -10.86 29.16 17.84
C SER A 93 -12.04 29.38 16.89
N THR A 94 -12.26 30.62 16.45
CA THR A 94 -12.90 30.85 15.15
C THR A 94 -11.84 30.66 14.07
N ARG A 95 -11.67 29.42 13.59
CA ARG A 95 -10.87 29.15 12.39
C ARG A 95 -11.61 29.74 11.20
N SER A 96 -11.24 30.97 10.83
CA SER A 96 -11.68 31.59 9.59
C SER A 96 -11.25 30.69 8.43
N LYS A 97 -12.21 30.33 7.58
CA LYS A 97 -11.91 29.62 6.32
C LYS A 97 -11.29 30.66 5.38
N GLN A 98 -9.98 30.61 5.16
CA GLN A 98 -9.37 31.37 4.07
C GLN A 98 -9.84 30.77 2.72
N PRO A 99 -10.24 31.60 1.74
CA PRO A 99 -10.70 31.12 0.45
C PRO A 99 -9.54 30.52 -0.35
N VAL A 100 -9.77 29.33 -0.91
CA VAL A 100 -8.82 28.63 -1.79
C VAL A 100 -8.72 29.38 -3.11
N ARG A 101 -7.54 29.90 -3.46
CA ARG A 101 -7.24 30.47 -4.79
C ARG A 101 -7.33 29.37 -5.85
N LYS A 102 -8.26 29.51 -6.82
CA LYS A 102 -8.31 28.68 -8.03
C LYS A 102 -7.20 29.15 -8.98
N LYS A 103 -6.37 28.22 -9.47
CA LYS A 103 -5.40 28.48 -10.54
C LYS A 103 -6.13 28.46 -11.89
N SER A 104 -5.80 29.44 -12.74
CA SER A 104 -6.16 29.54 -14.16
C SER A 104 -5.36 28.55 -15.00
#